data_AF-A0A401PUE1-F1
#
_entry.id   AF-A0A401PUE1-F1
#
_cell.length_a   1.000
_cell.length_b   1.000
_cell.length_c   1.000
_cell.angle_alpha   90.00
_cell.angle_beta   90.00
_cell.angle_gamma   90.00
#
_symmetry.space_group_name_H-M   'P 1'
#
loop_
_entity.id
_entity.type
_entity.pdbx_description
1 polymer ?
#
loop_
_entity_poly.entity_id
_entity_poly.type
_entity_poly.pdbx_seq_one_letter_code
_entity_poly.pdbx_strand_id
1 'polypeptide(L)' 'KYAALDVNIIPSLLILVDDPGPKVRLNAIKVITTVSESPEGRRLLLDHVAFLQEKLQDPSEAVRKAVKIAIDIITWTP' A
#
# COMPACT_ATOMS: atom_id res chain seq x y z
N LYS A 1 17.13 -9.06 -15.74
CA LYS A 1 15.96 -9.60 -16.48
C LYS A 1 14.69 -9.32 -15.64
N TYR A 2 14.28 -8.04 -15.55
CA TYR A 2 13.10 -7.58 -14.79
C TYR A 2 12.34 -6.52 -15.58
N ALA A 3 12.04 -6.79 -16.85
CA ALA A 3 11.26 -5.89 -17.70
C ALA A 3 9.79 -5.72 -17.23
N ALA A 4 9.37 -6.43 -16.17
CA ALA A 4 8.04 -6.29 -15.57
C ALA A 4 7.96 -5.15 -14.53
N LEU A 5 9.07 -4.55 -14.13
CA LEU A 5 9.11 -3.45 -13.13
C LEU A 5 8.89 -2.06 -13.74
N ASP A 6 8.78 -1.94 -15.07
CA ASP A 6 8.47 -0.67 -15.76
C ASP A 6 6.96 -0.36 -15.84
N VAL A 7 6.11 -1.29 -15.38
CA VAL A 7 4.68 -1.02 -15.25
C VAL A 7 4.49 -0.30 -13.93
N ASN A 8 4.07 0.97 -14.00
CA ASN A 8 3.65 1.76 -12.84
C ASN A 8 2.55 1.00 -12.07
N ILE A 9 2.98 0.15 -11.12
CA ILE A 9 2.12 -0.80 -10.41
C ILE A 9 1.30 -0.10 -9.33
N ILE A 10 1.75 1.07 -8.88
CA ILE A 10 1.13 1.84 -7.80
C ILE A 10 -0.34 2.17 -8.11
N PRO A 11 -0.71 2.77 -9.27
CA PRO A 11 -2.12 2.97 -9.62
C PRO A 11 -2.97 1.70 -9.57
N SER A 12 -2.44 0.58 -10.05
CA SER A 12 -3.16 -0.71 -10.04
C SER A 12 -3.37 -1.22 -8.61
N LEU A 13 -2.36 -1.09 -7.75
CA LEU A 13 -2.47 -1.47 -6.34
C LEU A 13 -3.45 -0.59 -5.59
N LEU A 14 -3.46 0.72 -5.84
CA LEU A 14 -4.41 1.64 -5.21
C LEU A 14 -5.86 1.31 -5.55
N ILE A 15 -6.15 0.89 -6.79
CA ILE A 15 -7.48 0.38 -7.17
C ILE A 15 -7.85 -0.87 -6.36
N LEU A 16 -6.91 -1.80 -6.18
CA LEU A 16 -7.13 -3.05 -5.44
C LEU A 16 -7.30 -2.84 -3.93
N VAL A 17 -6.87 -1.69 -3.38
CA VAL A 17 -7.11 -1.32 -1.98
C VAL A 17 -8.60 -1.09 -1.70
N ASP A 18 -9.42 -0.80 -2.71
CA ASP A 18 -10.88 -0.65 -2.57
C ASP A 18 -11.68 -1.87 -3.08
N ASP A 19 -11.01 -2.99 -3.37
CA ASP A 19 -11.66 -4.20 -3.85
C ASP A 19 -12.71 -4.73 -2.85
N PRO A 20 -13.88 -5.25 -3.29
CA PRO A 20 -14.89 -5.78 -2.39
C PRO A 20 -14.38 -6.95 -1.53
N GLY A 21 -13.39 -7.70 -2.03
CA GLY A 21 -12.77 -8.84 -1.35
C GLY A 21 -11.75 -8.41 -0.29
N PRO A 22 -11.96 -8.70 1.01
CA PRO A 22 -11.03 -8.31 2.07
C PRO A 22 -9.64 -8.95 1.93
N LYS A 23 -9.54 -10.12 1.28
CA LYS A 23 -8.26 -10.76 0.96
C LYS A 23 -7.50 -10.01 -0.14
N VAL A 24 -8.20 -9.45 -1.12
CA VAL A 24 -7.59 -8.67 -2.21
C VAL A 24 -7.03 -7.37 -1.64
N ARG A 25 -7.84 -6.62 -0.88
CA ARG A 25 -7.38 -5.40 -0.20
C ARG A 25 -6.18 -5.67 0.70
N LEU A 26 -6.24 -6.72 1.52
CA LEU A 26 -5.14 -7.11 2.40
C LEU A 26 -3.84 -7.37 1.61
N ASN A 27 -3.94 -8.12 0.52
CA ASN A 27 -2.77 -8.44 -0.30
C ASN A 27 -2.24 -7.20 -1.03
N ALA A 28 -3.11 -6.32 -1.53
CA ALA A 28 -2.71 -5.06 -2.15
C ALA A 28 -1.92 -4.20 -1.16
N ILE A 29 -2.42 -4.04 0.08
CA ILE A 29 -1.73 -3.30 1.14
C ILE A 29 -0.37 -3.93 1.48
N LYS A 30 -0.27 -5.25 1.55
CA LYS A 30 1.02 -5.93 1.79
C LYS A 30 2.03 -5.65 0.67
N VAL A 31 1.60 -5.67 -0.59
CA VAL A 31 2.47 -5.32 -1.72
C VAL A 31 2.90 -3.86 -1.63
N ILE A 32 1.98 -2.95 -1.28
CA ILE A 32 2.30 -1.53 -1.02
C ILE A 32 3.38 -1.40 0.07
N THR A 33 3.26 -2.14 1.18
CA THR A 33 4.29 -2.17 2.22
C THR A 33 5.64 -2.60 1.67
N THR A 34 5.71 -3.71 0.93
CA THR A 34 6.97 -4.17 0.32
C THR A 34 7.56 -3.15 -0.66
N VAL A 35 6.73 -2.47 -1.45
CA VAL A 35 7.21 -1.39 -2.34
C VAL A 35 7.79 -0.21 -1.54
N SER A 36 7.16 0.15 -0.41
CA SER A 36 7.59 1.26 0.46
C SER A 36 8.89 1.02 1.24
N GLU A 37 9.41 -0.22 1.25
CA GLU A 37 10.72 -0.54 1.81
C GLU A 37 11.86 0.07 0.98
N SER A 38 11.66 0.27 -0.32
CA SER A 38 12.60 0.99 -1.19
C SER A 38 12.45 2.51 -1.06
N PRO A 39 13.53 3.31 -1.16
CA PRO A 39 13.45 4.78 -1.15
C PRO A 39 12.56 5.34 -2.25
N GLU A 40 12.63 4.78 -3.45
CA GLU A 40 11.86 5.21 -4.61
C GLU A 40 10.37 4.91 -4.42
N GLY A 41 10.04 3.70 -3.97
CA GLY A 41 8.66 3.29 -3.69
C GLY A 41 8.05 4.10 -2.54
N ARG A 42 8.83 4.37 -1.48
CA ARG A 42 8.41 5.25 -0.39
C ARG A 42 8.09 6.65 -0.91
N ARG A 43 8.98 7.24 -1.70
CA ARG A 43 8.80 8.59 -2.25
C ARG A 43 7.51 8.69 -3.07
N LEU A 44 7.20 7.69 -3.87
CA LEU A 44 5.97 7.65 -4.68
C LEU A 44 4.71 7.43 -3.83
N LEU A 45 4.80 6.66 -2.74
CA LEU A 45 3.66 6.34 -1.88
C LEU A 45 3.35 7.42 -0.82
N LEU A 46 4.26 8.36 -0.57
CA LEU A 46 4.04 9.48 0.35
C LEU A 46 2.80 10.30 -0.04
N ASP A 47 2.59 10.55 -1.34
CA ASP A 47 1.43 11.29 -1.85
C ASP A 47 0.09 10.55 -1.65
N HIS A 48 0.15 9.27 -1.28
CA HIS A 48 -1.02 8.40 -1.09
C HIS A 48 -1.30 8.05 0.38
N VAL A 49 -0.56 8.61 1.34
CA VAL A 49 -0.76 8.32 2.78
C VAL A 49 -2.17 8.69 3.25
N ALA A 50 -2.72 9.83 2.82
CA ALA A 50 -4.07 10.24 3.20
C ALA A 50 -5.14 9.22 2.74
N PHE A 51 -5.01 8.70 1.52
CA PHE A 51 -5.88 7.65 1.01
C PHE A 51 -5.77 6.36 1.85
N LEU A 52 -4.55 5.97 2.24
CA LEU A 52 -4.34 4.80 3.09
C LEU A 52 -4.91 5.01 4.51
N GLN A 53 -4.84 6.23 5.06
CA GLN A 53 -5.41 6.54 6.37
C GLN A 53 -6.91 6.30 6.44
N GLU A 54 -7.66 6.57 5.36
CA GLU A 54 -9.09 6.27 5.28
C GLU A 54 -9.37 4.76 5.46
N LYS A 55 -8.43 3.90 5.06
CA LYS A 55 -8.54 2.43 5.19
C LYS A 55 -8.27 1.92 6.61
N LEU A 56 -7.92 2.79 7.55
CA LEU A 56 -7.92 2.46 8.98
C LEU A 56 -9.32 2.18 9.52
N GLN A 57 -10.38 2.51 8.77
CA GLN A 57 -11.77 2.17 9.09
C GLN A 57 -12.28 0.94 8.34
N ASP A 58 -11.40 0.16 7.68
CA ASP A 58 -11.81 -1.03 6.94
C ASP A 58 -12.57 -2.02 7.86
N PRO A 59 -13.65 -2.67 7.39
CA PRO A 59 -14.38 -3.67 8.18
C PRO A 59 -13.49 -4.82 8.70
N SER A 60 -12.47 -5.20 7.94
CA SER A 60 -11.53 -6.27 8.28
C SER A 60 -10.41 -5.76 9.19
N GLU A 61 -10.31 -6.33 10.40
CA GLU A 61 -9.23 -6.03 11.33
C GLU A 61 -7.84 -6.32 10.74
N ALA A 62 -7.73 -7.39 9.94
CA ALA A 62 -6.47 -7.74 9.28
C ALA A 62 -6.03 -6.66 8.28
N VAL A 63 -6.99 -6.06 7.56
CA VAL A 63 -6.71 -4.95 6.64
C VAL A 63 -6.29 -3.72 7.43
N ARG A 64 -7.03 -3.34 8.49
CA ARG A 64 -6.67 -2.19 9.34
C ARG A 64 -5.25 -2.29 9.90
N LYS A 65 -4.86 -3.48 10.39
CA LYS A 65 -3.49 -3.72 10.90
C LYS A 65 -2.44 -3.56 9.80
N ALA A 66 -2.69 -4.13 8.62
CA ALA A 66 -1.77 -4.00 7.49
C ALA A 66 -1.63 -2.54 7.02
N VAL A 67 -2.73 -1.79 6.97
CA VAL A 67 -2.75 -0.37 6.60
C VAL A 67 -1.90 0.45 7.57
N LYS A 68 -2.05 0.22 8.88
CA LYS A 68 -1.24 0.90 9.90
C LYS A 68 0.26 0.68 9.66
N ILE A 69 0.67 -0.56 9.45
CA ILE A 69 2.07 -0.91 9.16
C ILE A 69 2.54 -0.21 7.88
N ALA A 70 1.74 -0.23 6.81
CA ALA A 70 2.11 0.42 5.56
C ALA A 70 2.35 1.93 5.76
N ILE A 71 1.48 2.62 6.49
CA ILE A 71 1.64 4.05 6.80
C ILE A 71 2.91 4.30 7.61
N ASP A 72 3.18 3.48 8.63
CA ASP A 72 4.37 3.61 9.47
C ASP A 72 5.65 3.48 8.64
N ILE A 73 5.71 2.52 7.70
CA ILE A 73 6.87 2.35 6.80
C ILE A 73 6.99 3.48 5.78
N ILE A 74 5.88 3.96 5.22
CA ILE A 74 5.88 5.04 4.22
C ILE A 74 6.35 6.37 4.86
N THR A 75 5.90 6.66 6.08
CA THR A 75 6.16 7.93 6.77
C THR A 75 7.48 7.95 7.55
N TRP A 76 8.16 6.80 7.67
CA TRP A 76 9.41 6.71 8.41
C TRP A 76 10.53 7.53 7.77
N THR A 77 11.08 8.45 8.56
CA THR A 77 12.30 9.22 8.27
C THR A 77 13.42 8.78 9.23
N PRO A 78 14.61 8.41 8.73
CA PRO A 78 15.77 8.06 9.57
C PRO A 78 16.25 9.22 10.44
#